data_AF-A0A8T0WQA8-F1
#
_entry.id   AF-A0A8T0WQA8-F1
#
_cell.length_a   1.000
_cell.length_b   1.000
_cell.length_c   1.000
_cell.angle_alpha   90.00
_cell.angle_beta   90.00
_cell.angle_gamma   90.00
#
_symmetry.space_group_name_H-M   'P 1'
#
loop_
_entity.id
_entity.type
_entity.pdbx_description
1 polymer ?
#
loop_
_entity_poly.entity_id
_entity_poly.type
_entity_poly.pdbx_seq_one_letter_code
_entity_poly.pdbx_strand_id
1 'polypeptide(L)' 'MRPGDIFATGTLSGPEPESLGCLLELTWNGQKEIPVGNSTRKFLEDGDEVILTGCCKGEGYNIGFGTCTGKVLPALP' A
#
# COMPACT_ATOMS: atom_id res chain seq x y z
N MET A 1 -5.58 27.73 2.91
CA MET A 1 -5.68 26.74 1.83
C MET A 1 -5.99 27.46 0.52
N ARG A 2 -5.51 26.92 -0.59
CA ARG A 2 -5.63 27.46 -1.96
C ARG A 2 -6.04 26.34 -2.92
N PRO A 3 -6.62 26.67 -4.09
CA PRO A 3 -6.91 25.67 -5.12
C PRO A 3 -5.66 24.87 -5.50
N GLY A 4 -5.80 23.54 -5.54
CA GLY A 4 -4.72 22.60 -5.84
C GLY A 4 -3.90 22.13 -4.64
N ASP A 5 -4.14 22.65 -3.43
CA ASP A 5 -3.53 22.09 -2.22
C ASP A 5 -4.00 20.62 -2.04
N ILE A 6 -3.07 19.72 -1.70
CA ILE A 6 -3.32 18.29 -1.45
C ILE A 6 -3.11 18.01 0.03
N PHE A 7 -4.11 17.38 0.66
CA PHE A 7 -4.04 16.93 2.05
C PHE A 7 -4.21 15.42 2.09
N ALA A 8 -3.21 14.73 2.63
CA ALA A 8 -3.24 13.29 2.80
C ALA A 8 -3.78 12.92 4.20
N THR A 9 -4.34 11.72 4.32
CA THR A 9 -4.85 11.17 5.58
C THR A 9 -3.75 10.77 6.56
N GLY A 10 -2.53 10.53 6.04
CA GLY A 10 -1.55 9.65 6.69
C GLY A 10 -1.81 8.18 6.36
N THR A 11 -0.94 7.30 6.84
CA THR A 11 -1.09 5.84 6.69
C THR A 11 -2.41 5.38 7.32
N LEU A 12 -3.20 4.62 6.57
CA LEU A 12 -4.48 4.08 7.02
C LEU A 12 -4.27 2.66 7.56
N SER A 13 -4.31 2.50 8.88
CA SER A 13 -4.21 1.20 9.57
C SER A 13 -5.49 0.94 10.36
N GLY A 14 -6.11 -0.22 10.13
CA GLY A 14 -7.23 -0.70 10.92
C GLY A 14 -6.80 -1.48 12.16
N PRO A 15 -7.76 -1.93 12.98
CA PRO A 15 -7.48 -2.67 14.21
C PRO A 15 -6.98 -4.10 13.97
N GLU A 16 -7.29 -4.68 12.81
CA GLU A 16 -6.91 -6.06 12.48
C GLU A 16 -5.52 -6.11 11.83
N PRO A 17 -4.70 -7.14 12.09
CA PRO A 17 -3.35 -7.25 11.53
C PRO A 17 -3.28 -7.16 9.99
N GLU A 18 -4.28 -7.69 9.29
CA GLU A 18 -4.37 -7.67 7.83
C GLU A 18 -4.76 -6.30 7.27
N SER A 19 -5.18 -5.38 8.15
CA SER A 19 -5.60 -4.02 7.80
C SER A 19 -4.55 -2.95 8.09
N LEU A 20 -3.31 -3.34 8.44
CA LEU A 20 -2.20 -2.42 8.67
C LEU A 20 -1.70 -1.80 7.35
N GLY A 21 -1.43 -0.49 7.36
CA GLY A 21 -1.27 0.31 6.15
C GLY A 21 0.14 0.40 5.57
N CYS A 22 1.16 -0.19 6.20
CA CYS A 22 2.52 -0.23 5.65
C CYS A 22 3.32 -1.48 6.06
N LEU A 23 4.38 -1.76 5.30
CA LEU A 23 5.28 -2.90 5.54
C LEU A 23 5.97 -2.83 6.91
N LEU A 24 6.29 -1.63 7.40
CA LEU A 24 6.87 -1.44 8.73
C LEU A 24 5.96 -2.03 9.82
N GLU A 25 4.66 -1.77 9.75
CA GLU A 25 3.68 -2.28 10.70
C GLU A 25 3.44 -3.78 10.48
N LEU A 26 3.17 -4.20 9.24
CA LEU A 26 2.87 -5.58 8.87
C LEU A 26 3.98 -6.56 9.29
N THR A 27 5.24 -6.14 9.12
CA THR A 27 6.41 -6.98 9.39
C THR A 27 6.98 -6.75 10.78
N TRP A 28 6.36 -5.86 11.57
CA TRP A 28 6.84 -5.44 12.88
C TRP A 28 8.31 -5.02 12.84
N ASN A 29 8.60 -4.06 11.98
CA ASN A 29 9.95 -3.58 11.67
C ASN A 29 10.90 -4.71 11.22
N GLY A 30 10.45 -5.56 10.31
CA GLY A 30 11.22 -6.67 9.75
C GLY A 30 11.48 -7.84 10.71
N GLN A 31 10.87 -7.85 11.90
CA GLN A 31 10.94 -8.99 12.82
C GLN A 31 10.10 -10.18 12.33
N LYS A 32 9.10 -9.93 11.49
CA LYS A 32 8.24 -10.92 10.84
C LYS A 32 8.37 -10.81 9.32
N GLU A 33 8.06 -11.88 8.63
CA GLU A 33 7.94 -11.90 7.17
C GLU A 33 6.48 -12.00 6.78
N ILE A 34 6.12 -11.36 5.65
CA ILE A 34 4.79 -11.51 5.05
C ILE A 34 4.89 -12.31 3.75
N PRO A 35 3.92 -13.19 3.46
CA PRO A 35 3.86 -13.91 2.19
C PRO A 35 3.42 -12.99 1.06
N VAL A 36 4.13 -13.05 -0.07
CA VAL A 36 3.81 -12.35 -1.33
C VAL A 36 3.94 -13.34 -2.48
N GLY A 37 2.81 -13.92 -2.90
CA GLY A 37 2.80 -15.01 -3.88
C GLY A 37 3.60 -16.23 -3.38
N ASN A 38 4.64 -16.62 -4.13
CA ASN A 38 5.56 -17.71 -3.76
C ASN A 38 6.84 -17.22 -3.05
N SER A 39 6.86 -15.96 -2.61
CA SER A 39 8.01 -15.31 -1.94
C SER A 39 7.60 -14.71 -0.60
N THR A 40 8.57 -14.20 0.15
CA THR A 40 8.32 -13.40 1.36
C THR A 40 8.94 -12.02 1.24
N ARG A 41 8.41 -11.07 2.03
CA ARG A 41 8.94 -9.70 2.14
C ARG A 41 9.00 -9.25 3.59
N LYS A 42 9.98 -8.37 3.85
CA LYS A 42 10.06 -7.53 5.06
C LYS A 42 9.89 -6.06 4.70
N PHE A 43 10.56 -5.64 3.64
CA PHE A 43 10.41 -4.33 3.01
C PHE A 43 10.35 -4.52 1.50
N LEU A 44 10.20 -3.43 0.75
CA LEU A 44 10.26 -3.47 -0.70
C LEU A 44 11.68 -3.82 -1.17
N GLU A 45 11.74 -4.65 -2.20
CA GLU A 45 12.95 -5.00 -2.94
C GLU A 45 12.91 -4.36 -4.34
N ASP A 46 14.09 -4.25 -4.97
CA ASP A 46 14.18 -3.76 -6.35
C ASP A 46 13.33 -4.63 -7.29
N GLY A 47 12.52 -3.96 -8.11
CA GLY A 47 11.60 -4.62 -9.02
C GLY A 47 10.21 -4.92 -8.44
N ASP A 48 10.00 -4.74 -7.13
CA ASP A 48 8.66 -4.82 -6.55
C ASP A 48 7.76 -3.70 -7.11
N GLU A 49 6.51 -4.06 -7.42
CA GLU A 49 5.46 -3.13 -7.84
C GLU A 49 4.35 -3.11 -6.79
N VAL A 50 3.99 -1.90 -6.34
CA VAL A 50 2.91 -1.67 -5.38
C VAL A 50 1.73 -1.04 -6.12
N ILE A 51 0.55 -1.61 -5.92
CA ILE A 51 -0.71 -1.12 -6.50
C ILE A 51 -1.69 -0.85 -5.36
N LEU A 52 -2.10 0.40 -5.19
CA LEU A 52 -3.19 0.77 -4.30
C LEU A 52 -4.49 0.89 -5.11
N THR A 53 -5.54 0.24 -4.62
CA THR A 53 -6.90 0.31 -5.17
C THR A 53 -7.89 0.61 -4.07
N GLY A 54 -8.96 1.33 -4.39
CA GLY A 54 -10.06 1.60 -3.47
C GLY A 54 -11.37 1.74 -4.22
N CYS A 55 -12.47 1.32 -3.60
CA CYS A 55 -13.81 1.52 -4.14
C CYS A 55 -14.86 1.68 -3.03
N CYS A 56 -15.89 2.45 -3.34
CA CYS A 56 -17.14 2.46 -2.58
C CYS A 56 -18.12 1.49 -3.26
N LYS A 57 -18.70 0.58 -2.46
CA LYS A 57 -19.71 -0.38 -2.93
C LYS A 57 -21.11 0.14 -2.62
N GLY A 58 -21.95 0.24 -3.64
CA GLY A 58 -23.39 0.52 -3.50
C GLY A 58 -24.23 -0.69 -3.91
N GLU A 59 -25.55 -0.53 -3.91
CA GLU A 59 -26.46 -1.57 -4.38
C GLU A 59 -26.42 -1.67 -5.91
N GLY A 60 -25.72 -2.68 -6.43
CA GLY A 60 -25.61 -2.93 -7.87
C GLY A 60 -24.62 -2.03 -8.63
N TYR A 61 -23.82 -1.21 -7.93
CA TYR A 61 -22.78 -0.39 -8.55
C TYR A 61 -21.55 -0.24 -7.66
N ASN A 62 -20.41 0.13 -8.27
CA ASN A 62 -19.17 0.48 -7.57
C ASN A 62 -18.65 1.82 -8.09
N ILE A 63 -18.10 2.64 -7.20
CA ILE A 63 -17.35 3.85 -7.55
C ILE A 63 -15.90 3.61 -7.15
N GLY A 64 -15.03 3.42 -8.13
CA GLY A 64 -13.61 3.13 -7.94
C GLY A 64 -12.71 4.33 -8.20
N PHE A 65 -11.51 4.30 -7.62
CA PHE A 65 -10.46 5.29 -7.84
C PHE A 65 -9.50 4.94 -8.98
N GLY A 66 -9.65 3.76 -9.60
CA GLY A 66 -8.63 3.18 -10.47
C GLY A 66 -7.45 2.64 -9.65
N THR A 67 -6.24 2.77 -10.20
CA THR A 67 -4.99 2.29 -9.59
C THR A 67 -4.03 3.44 -9.31
N CYS A 68 -3.40 3.44 -8.14
CA CYS A 68 -2.19 4.20 -7.88
C CYS A 68 -1.02 3.19 -7.82
N THR A 69 -0.16 3.23 -8.84
CA THR A 69 0.88 2.20 -9.06
C THR A 69 2.26 2.82 -9.07
N GLY A 70 3.24 2.11 -8.49
CA GLY A 70 4.65 2.46 -8.58
C GLY A 70 5.54 1.22 -8.48
N LYS A 71 6.63 1.22 -9.25
CA LYS A 71 7.65 0.17 -9.23
C LYS A 71 8.96 0.69 -8.66
N VAL A 72 9.56 -0.07 -7.76
CA VAL A 72 10.88 0.24 -7.21
C VAL A 72 11.94 -0.09 -8.26
N LEU A 73 12.73 0.91 -8.64
CA LEU A 73 13.91 0.72 -9.48
C LEU A 73 15.15 0.63 -8.60
N PRO A 74 16.19 -0.09 -9.06
CA PRO A 74 17.48 -0.09 -8.38
C PRO A 74 18.02 1.31 -8.16
N ALA A 75 18.73 1.49 -7.05
CA ALA A 75 19.46 2.72 -6.76
C ALA A 75 20.52 2.99 -7.85
N LEU A 76 20.85 4.27 -8.03
CA LEU A 76 21.98 4.65 -8.89
C LEU A 76 23.30 4.18 -8.24
N PRO A 77 24.31 3.77 -9.04
CA PRO A 77 25.62 3.38 -8.54
C PRO A 77 26.37 4.48 -7.78
#